data_AF-A0A4Q2XPP3-F1
#
_entry.id   AF-A0A4Q2XPP3-F1
#
_cell.length_a   1.000
_cell.length_b   1.000
_cell.length_c   1.000
_cell.angle_alpha   90.00
_cell.angle_beta   90.00
_cell.angle_gamma   90.00
#
_symmetry.space_group_name_H-M   'P 1'
#
loop_
_entity.id
_entity.type
_entity.pdbx_description
1 polymer ?
#
loop_
_entity_poly.entity_id
_entity_poly.type
_entity_poly.pdbx_seq_one_letter_code
_entity_poly.pdbx_strand_id
1 'polypeptide(L)' 'GVCGAAWATGETQVVADVHEFPGHIACDGRAESEIVVPVRDALGTVIAVFDVDSAEKSAFDEVDRVELEAIFAGWSGV' A
#
# COMPACT_ATOMS: atom_id res chain seq x y z
N GLY A 1 -3.38 3.77 -10.39
CA GLY A 1 -3.29 4.27 -9.01
C GLY A 1 -2.53 3.28 -8.17
N VAL A 2 -1.94 3.75 -7.07
CA VAL A 2 -1.02 2.99 -6.22
C VAL A 2 -1.69 1.70 -5.69
N CYS A 3 -2.92 1.80 -5.18
CA CYS A 3 -3.74 0.63 -4.82
C CYS A 3 -3.85 -0.45 -5.90
N GLY A 4 -4.09 -0.04 -7.16
CA GLY A 4 -4.20 -0.97 -8.28
C GLY A 4 -2.87 -1.63 -8.63
N ALA A 5 -1.75 -0.92 -8.46
CA ALA A 5 -0.42 -1.49 -8.64
C ALA A 5 -0.15 -2.56 -7.57
N ALA A 6 -0.42 -2.26 -6.29
CA ALA A 6 -0.29 -3.23 -5.19
C ALA A 6 -1.12 -4.49 -5.42
N TRP A 7 -2.37 -4.34 -5.89
CA TRP A 7 -3.22 -5.48 -6.25
C TRP A 7 -2.63 -6.31 -7.39
N ALA A 8 -2.16 -5.67 -8.46
CA ALA A 8 -1.70 -6.35 -9.67
C ALA A 8 -0.35 -7.06 -9.48
N THR A 9 0.58 -6.45 -8.73
CA THR A 9 1.90 -7.04 -8.45
C THR A 9 1.88 -7.97 -7.26
N GLY A 10 0.96 -7.74 -6.31
CA GLY A 10 1.02 -8.37 -4.99
C GLY A 10 2.20 -7.88 -4.15
N GLU A 11 2.78 -6.73 -4.47
CA GLU A 11 3.90 -6.16 -3.74
C GLU A 11 3.48 -4.87 -3.03
N THR A 12 4.03 -4.63 -1.85
CA THR A 12 3.83 -3.36 -1.14
C THR A 12 4.36 -2.20 -1.96
N GLN A 13 3.54 -1.16 -2.10
CA GLN A 13 3.91 0.07 -2.77
C GLN A 13 4.21 1.13 -1.71
N VAL A 14 5.42 1.70 -1.73
CA VAL A 14 5.79 2.83 -0.87
C VAL A 14 6.10 4.01 -1.78
N VAL A 15 5.22 5.00 -1.78
CA VAL A 15 5.26 6.12 -2.73
C VAL A 15 5.53 7.41 -1.98
N ALA A 16 6.74 7.94 -2.16
CA ALA A 16 7.20 9.18 -1.51
C ALA A 16 6.47 10.45 -2.02
N ASP A 17 6.04 10.44 -3.28
CA ASP A 17 5.24 11.49 -3.91
C ASP A 17 4.20 10.85 -4.86
N VAL A 18 2.93 10.88 -4.48
CA VAL A 18 1.84 10.27 -5.29
C VAL A 18 1.68 10.95 -6.64
N HIS A 19 2.05 12.23 -6.78
CA HIS A 19 1.94 12.96 -8.03
C HIS A 19 3.01 12.56 -9.06
N GLU A 20 4.10 11.93 -8.62
CA GLU A 20 5.13 11.37 -9.50
C GLU A 20 4.79 9.93 -9.95
N PHE A 21 3.79 9.29 -9.34
CA PHE A 21 3.40 7.92 -9.67
C PHE A 21 2.65 7.84 -11.02
N PRO A 22 3.14 7.06 -12.01
CA PRO A 22 2.48 6.95 -13.30
C PRO A 22 1.05 6.40 -13.21
N GLY A 23 0.07 7.14 -13.76
CA GLY A 23 -1.33 6.74 -13.70
C GLY A 23 -1.92 6.85 -12.29
N HIS A 24 -1.45 7.81 -11.49
CA HIS A 24 -2.05 8.19 -10.22
C HIS A 24 -3.55 8.49 -10.40
N ILE A 25 -4.36 7.87 -9.54
CA ILE A 25 -5.79 8.10 -9.37
C ILE A 25 -5.94 8.48 -7.90
N ALA A 26 -6.20 9.74 -7.61
CA ALA A 26 -6.29 10.21 -6.22
C ALA A 26 -7.61 9.76 -5.58
N CYS A 27 -7.52 9.14 -4.40
CA CYS A 27 -8.66 8.83 -3.55
C CYS A 27 -8.96 10.00 -2.58
N ASP A 28 -7.94 10.57 -1.93
CA ASP A 28 -7.97 11.86 -1.22
C ASP A 28 -7.13 12.90 -2.00
N GLY A 29 -7.71 14.07 -2.28
CA GLY A 29 -7.01 15.15 -2.98
C GLY A 29 -5.90 15.83 -2.18
N ARG A 30 -5.73 15.48 -0.90
CA ARG A 30 -4.67 15.98 -0.01
C ARG A 30 -3.50 15.00 0.15
N ALA A 31 -3.59 13.80 -0.41
CA ALA A 31 -2.53 12.81 -0.31
C ALA A 31 -1.29 13.31 -1.07
N GLU A 32 -0.15 13.32 -0.39
CA GLU A 32 1.17 13.66 -0.92
C GLU A 32 2.07 12.42 -0.94
N SER A 33 1.92 11.48 0.00
CA SER A 33 2.55 10.15 -0.04
C SER A 33 1.55 9.05 0.36
N GLU A 34 1.82 7.81 -0.05
CA GLU A 34 0.92 6.66 0.13
C GLU A 34 1.74 5.39 0.38
N ILE A 35 1.28 4.54 1.30
CA ILE A 35 1.75 3.16 1.44
C ILE A 35 0.57 2.19 1.28
N VAL A 36 0.73 1.22 0.37
CA VAL A 36 -0.29 0.21 0.13
C VAL A 36 0.28 -1.19 0.30
N VAL A 37 -0.28 -1.95 1.23
CA VAL A 37 0.11 -3.33 1.55
C VAL A 37 -0.92 -4.31 1.01
N PRO A 38 -0.53 -5.28 0.15
CA PRO A 38 -1.42 -6.35 -0.29
C PRO A 38 -1.78 -7.26 0.88
N VAL A 39 -3.07 -7.50 1.06
CA VAL A 39 -3.57 -8.41 2.08
C VAL A 39 -3.91 -9.75 1.43
N ARG A 40 -3.33 -10.83 1.96
CA ARG A 40 -3.39 -12.16 1.36
C ARG A 40 -4.20 -13.13 2.22
N ASP A 41 -4.88 -14.07 1.56
CA ASP A 41 -5.49 -15.21 2.25
C ASP A 41 -4.42 -16.27 2.62
N ALA A 42 -4.85 -17.32 3.32
CA ALA A 42 -3.98 -18.43 3.71
C ALA A 42 -3.36 -19.20 2.51
N LEU A 43 -3.89 -19.04 1.30
CA LEU A 43 -3.35 -19.62 0.06
C LEU A 43 -2.36 -18.67 -0.63
N GLY A 44 -2.14 -17.49 -0.08
CA GLY A 44 -1.28 -16.45 -0.63
C GLY A 44 -1.95 -15.59 -1.70
N THR A 45 -3.24 -15.74 -1.96
CA THR A 45 -3.98 -14.94 -2.94
C THR A 45 -4.23 -13.54 -2.38
N VAL A 46 -3.96 -12.49 -3.15
CA VAL A 46 -4.35 -11.12 -2.75
C VAL A 46 -5.87 -11.02 -2.77
N ILE A 47 -6.47 -10.70 -1.63
CA ILE A 47 -7.93 -10.58 -1.47
C ILE A 47 -8.39 -9.18 -1.08
N ALA A 48 -7.47 -8.34 -0.61
CA ALA A 48 -7.68 -6.92 -0.35
C ALA A 48 -6.35 -6.16 -0.44
N VAL A 49 -6.42 -4.84 -0.30
CA VAL A 49 -5.26 -3.99 -0.04
C VAL A 49 -5.54 -3.17 1.23
N PHE A 50 -4.51 -2.94 2.03
CA PHE A 50 -4.50 -1.97 3.11
C PHE A 50 -3.81 -0.71 2.62
N ASP A 51 -4.49 0.42 2.74
CA ASP A 51 -4.10 1.69 2.12
C ASP A 51 -4.04 2.78 3.19
N VAL A 52 -2.96 3.55 3.18
CA VAL A 52 -2.74 4.69 4.08
C VAL A 52 -2.16 5.86 3.29
N ASP A 53 -2.91 6.96 3.27
CA ASP A 53 -2.49 8.25 2.73
C ASP A 53 -1.85 9.14 3.81
N SER A 54 -0.94 10.01 3.39
CA SER A 54 -0.41 11.12 4.19
C SER A 54 -0.43 12.43 3.43
N ALA A 55 -0.68 13.54 4.11
CA ALA A 55 -0.57 14.90 3.57
C ALA A 55 0.88 15.44 3.56
N GLU A 56 1.84 14.61 4.00
CA GLU A 56 3.27 14.90 3.95
C GLU A 56 3.94 14.01 2.90
N LYS A 57 4.94 14.52 2.19
CA LYS A 57 5.78 13.71 1.28
C LYS A 57 6.70 12.80 2.08
N SER A 58 7.01 11.64 1.53
CA SER A 58 7.92 10.65 2.13
C SER A 58 7.57 10.32 3.59
N ALA A 59 6.29 10.26 3.92
CA ALA A 59 5.85 9.98 5.30
C ALA A 59 6.07 8.51 5.71
N PHE A 60 6.24 7.63 4.72
CA PHE A 60 6.44 6.20 4.91
C PHE A 60 7.82 5.77 4.43
N ASP A 61 8.42 4.84 5.15
CA ASP A 61 9.73 4.28 4.81
C ASP A 61 9.75 2.74 4.87
N GLU A 62 10.97 2.20 4.86
CA GLU A 62 11.20 0.76 4.90
C GLU A 62 10.73 0.12 6.21
N VAL A 63 10.78 0.83 7.34
CA VAL A 63 10.30 0.33 8.62
C VAL A 63 8.79 0.15 8.55
N ASP A 64 8.07 1.14 8.04
CA ASP A 64 6.61 1.04 7.87
C ASP A 64 6.24 -0.13 6.98
N ARG A 65 6.96 -0.33 5.86
CA ARG A 65 6.74 -1.49 4.98
C ARG A 65 6.88 -2.80 5.74
N VAL A 66 8.01 -3.01 6.42
CA VAL A 66 8.32 -4.26 7.12
C VAL A 66 7.32 -4.54 8.23
N GLU A 67 7.01 -3.54 9.04
CA GLU A 67 6.11 -3.71 10.19
C GLU A 67 4.65 -3.91 9.75
N LEU A 68 4.19 -3.19 8.72
CA LEU A 68 2.84 -3.40 8.18
C LEU A 68 2.71 -4.77 7.50
N GLU A 69 3.71 -5.19 6.72
CA GLU A 69 3.74 -6.54 6.15
C GLU A 69 3.70 -7.62 7.24
N ALA A 70 4.42 -7.43 8.35
CA ALA A 70 4.41 -8.35 9.48
C ALA A 70 3.03 -8.43 10.17
N ILE A 71 2.33 -7.31 10.31
CA ILE A 71 0.96 -7.26 10.85
C ILE A 71 0.01 -8.10 9.99
N PHE A 72 0.11 -8.00 8.66
CA PHE A 72 -0.76 -8.74 7.75
C PHE A 72 -0.29 -10.16 7.42
N ALA A 73 0.98 -10.50 7.66
CA ALA A 73 1.50 -11.86 7.44
C ALA A 73 0.80 -12.93 8.30
N GLY A 74 0.28 -12.56 9.46
CA GLY A 74 -0.49 -13.44 10.34
C GLY A 74 -1.99 -13.50 10.04
N TRP A 75 -2.49 -12.71 9.09
CA TRP A 75 -3.91 -12.62 8.82
C TRP A 75 -4.36 -13.75 7.87
N SER A 76 -5.01 -14.78 8.43
CA SER A 76 -5.52 -15.93 7.65
C SER A 76 -6.89 -15.70 7.03
N GLY A 77 -7.60 -14.61 7.38
CA GLY A 77 -8.97 -14.36 6.91
C GLY A 77 -10.01 -15.40 7.35
N VAL A 78 -9.64 -16.34 8.24
CA VAL A 78 -10.47 -17.40 8.84
C VAL A 78 -10.09 -17.54 10.30
#